data_AF-A0A7Y4MFI1-F1
#
_entry.id   AF-A0A7Y4MFI1-F1
#
_cell.length_a   1.000
_cell.length_b   1.000
_cell.length_c   1.000
_cell.angle_alpha   90.00
_cell.angle_beta   90.00
_cell.angle_gamma   90.00
#
_symmetry.space_group_name_H-M   'P 1'
#
loop_
_entity.id
_entity.type
_entity.pdbx_description
1 polymer ?
#
loop_
_entity_poly.entity_id
_entity_poly.type
_entity_poly.pdbx_seq_one_letter_code
_entity_poly.pdbx_strand_id
1 'polypeptide(L)'
;MLSSASKGAHQPRRPYRRARRFALRSAAYSLVAATVNLGLYAIGKGAGAALRVDPGVGAPNHLIIPGDVVWKTLLPIVLGACLLAFTAHRSPRWTATVMVAGAAVAAISVQFVLVGAHDLLTGVLLACMHTAAGLAFVLLALRVRPDLGGDGRRRTGAGNPAPAITGEC
;
A
#
# COMPACT_ATOMS: atom_id res chain seq x y z
N MET A 1 -11.92 48.37 30.84
CA MET A 1 -12.78 47.25 30.41
C MET A 1 -12.85 47.21 28.89
N LEU A 2 -11.95 46.47 28.24
CA LEU A 2 -12.08 46.12 26.81
C LEU A 2 -11.85 44.62 26.71
N SER A 3 -12.97 43.90 26.64
CA SER A 3 -13.01 42.45 26.45
C SER A 3 -12.60 42.15 25.01
N SER A 4 -11.34 41.77 24.84
CA SER A 4 -10.81 41.30 23.56
C SER A 4 -11.40 39.93 23.25
N ALA A 5 -12.51 39.95 22.51
CA ALA A 5 -13.14 38.76 21.97
C ALA A 5 -12.19 38.12 20.94
N SER A 6 -11.35 37.21 21.43
CA SER A 6 -10.62 36.24 20.64
C SER A 6 -11.63 35.40 19.85
N LYS A 7 -11.97 35.88 18.63
CA LYS A 7 -12.60 35.10 17.57
C LYS A 7 -11.66 33.97 17.21
N GLY A 8 -11.75 32.89 17.99
CA GLY A 8 -11.05 31.64 17.78
C GLY A 8 -11.45 31.09 16.41
N ALA A 9 -10.64 31.38 15.40
CA ALA A 9 -10.82 30.88 14.05
C ALA A 9 -10.89 29.36 14.12
N HIS A 10 -12.08 28.81 13.88
CA HIS A 10 -12.27 27.41 13.53
C HIS A 10 -11.31 27.10 12.39
N GLN A 11 -10.26 26.31 12.66
CA GLN A 11 -9.37 25.77 11.64
C GLN A 11 -9.83 24.35 11.26
N PRO A 12 -10.65 24.17 10.22
CA PRO A 12 -10.96 22.86 9.67
C PRO A 12 -9.81 22.33 8.77
N ARG A 13 -8.55 22.37 9.25
CA ARG A 13 -7.35 22.03 8.44
C ARG A 13 -6.83 20.60 8.60
N ARG A 14 -7.47 19.77 9.42
CA ARG A 14 -6.98 18.41 9.72
C ARG A 14 -7.20 17.33 8.63
N PRO A 15 -8.32 17.28 7.87
CA PRO A 15 -8.55 16.18 6.93
C PRO A 15 -7.62 16.24 5.70
N TYR A 16 -7.37 17.44 5.16
CA TYR A 16 -6.53 17.65 3.98
C TYR A 16 -5.08 17.19 4.16
N ARG A 17 -4.49 17.34 5.36
CA ARG A 17 -3.11 16.91 5.62
C ARG A 17 -2.96 15.39 5.65
N ARG A 18 -3.96 14.66 6.17
CA ARG A 18 -3.96 13.18 6.18
C ARG A 18 -4.11 12.61 4.77
N ALA A 19 -5.08 13.12 4.01
CA ALA A 19 -5.29 12.72 2.61
C ALA A 19 -4.04 12.99 1.75
N ARG A 20 -3.42 14.17 1.88
CA ARG A 20 -2.19 14.51 1.16
C ARG A 20 -1.02 13.58 1.51
N ARG A 21 -0.83 13.25 2.79
CA ARG A 21 0.23 12.31 3.21
C ARG A 21 -0.01 10.91 2.67
N PHE A 22 -1.26 10.44 2.68
CA PHE A 22 -1.63 9.16 2.07
C PHE A 22 -1.32 9.16 0.58
N ALA A 23 -1.80 10.16 -0.17
CA ALA A 23 -1.55 10.29 -1.60
C ALA A 23 -0.04 10.32 -1.93
N LEU A 24 0.75 11.09 -1.19
CA LEU A 24 2.21 11.15 -1.38
C LEU A 24 2.89 9.82 -1.10
N ARG A 25 2.48 9.10 -0.05
CA ARG A 25 3.02 7.76 0.25
C ARG A 25 2.65 6.78 -0.84
N SER A 26 1.37 6.73 -1.24
CA SER A 26 0.90 5.86 -2.32
C SER A 26 1.69 6.14 -3.60
N ALA A 27 1.84 7.41 -3.99
CA ALA A 27 2.62 7.81 -5.15
C ALA A 27 4.09 7.38 -5.04
N ALA A 28 4.73 7.56 -3.87
CA ALA A 28 6.11 7.15 -3.64
C ALA A 28 6.29 5.62 -3.75
N TYR A 29 5.42 4.83 -3.12
CA TYR A 29 5.49 3.36 -3.22
C TYR A 29 5.19 2.87 -4.65
N SER A 30 4.23 3.47 -5.34
CA SER A 30 3.94 3.19 -6.74
C SER A 30 5.14 3.47 -7.64
N LEU A 31 5.80 4.63 -7.44
CA LEU A 31 6.98 5.02 -8.23
C LEU A 31 8.15 4.08 -7.97
N VAL A 32 8.45 3.79 -6.70
CA VAL A 32 9.54 2.86 -6.33
C VAL A 32 9.28 1.47 -6.92
N ALA A 33 8.06 0.94 -6.83
CA ALA A 33 7.71 -0.36 -7.39
C ALA A 33 7.88 -0.37 -8.92
N ALA A 34 7.39 0.67 -9.61
CA ALA A 34 7.53 0.80 -11.06
C ALA A 34 9.01 0.89 -11.47
N THR A 35 9.84 1.67 -10.76
CA THR A 35 11.27 1.79 -11.03
C THR A 35 12.00 0.46 -10.82
N VAL A 36 11.72 -0.25 -9.73
CA VAL A 36 12.29 -1.58 -9.46
C VAL A 36 11.91 -2.56 -10.58
N ASN A 37 10.64 -2.60 -10.98
CA ASN A 37 10.18 -3.49 -12.03
C ASN A 37 10.76 -3.15 -13.40
N LEU A 38 10.93 -1.86 -13.72
CA LEU A 38 11.65 -1.44 -14.92
C LEU A 38 13.14 -1.81 -14.88
N GLY A 39 13.78 -1.73 -13.72
CA GLY A 39 15.15 -2.19 -13.52
C GLY A 39 15.28 -3.69 -13.76
N LEU A 40 14.40 -4.50 -13.16
CA LEU A 40 14.33 -5.94 -13.39
C LEU A 40 14.07 -6.27 -14.88
N TYR A 41 13.22 -5.50 -15.54
CA TYR A 41 12.95 -5.64 -16.97
C TYR A 41 14.22 -5.39 -17.80
N ALA A 42 14.93 -4.30 -17.52
CA ALA A 42 16.16 -3.96 -18.23
C ALA A 42 17.26 -5.01 -18.01
N ILE A 43 17.41 -5.52 -16.78
CA ILE A 43 18.33 -6.63 -16.45
C ILE A 43 17.94 -7.88 -17.22
N GLY A 44 16.65 -8.24 -17.22
CA GLY A 44 16.15 -9.40 -17.96
C GLY A 44 16.39 -9.31 -19.46
N LYS A 45 16.12 -8.14 -20.06
CA LYS A 45 16.43 -7.87 -21.46
C LYS A 45 17.93 -8.01 -21.75
N GLY A 46 18.79 -7.45 -20.89
CA GLY A 46 20.25 -7.55 -21.02
C GLY A 46 20.79 -8.98 -20.86
N ALA A 47 20.11 -9.80 -20.05
CA ALA A 47 20.44 -11.21 -19.84
C ALA A 47 19.84 -12.16 -20.91
N GLY A 48 19.17 -11.62 -21.94
CA GLY A 48 18.59 -12.42 -23.02
C GLY A 48 17.27 -13.12 -22.69
N ALA A 49 16.56 -12.71 -21.63
CA ALA A 49 15.24 -13.26 -21.32
C ALA A 49 14.26 -13.00 -22.48
N ALA A 50 13.44 -14.00 -22.81
CA ALA A 50 12.46 -13.89 -23.89
C ALA A 50 11.41 -12.81 -23.58
N LEU A 51 11.06 -12.63 -22.30
CA LEU A 51 10.02 -11.70 -21.81
C LEU A 51 8.72 -11.86 -22.60
N ARG A 52 8.35 -13.12 -22.83
CA ARG A 52 7.10 -13.55 -23.44
C ARG A 52 6.31 -14.37 -22.44
N VAL A 53 5.00 -14.15 -22.46
CA VAL A 53 4.04 -14.92 -21.67
C VAL A 53 3.21 -15.75 -22.61
N ASP A 54 3.10 -17.03 -22.30
CA ASP A 54 2.34 -17.98 -23.10
C ASP A 54 0.90 -17.99 -22.58
N PRO A 55 -0.09 -17.58 -23.39
CA PRO A 55 -1.47 -17.87 -23.05
C PRO A 55 -1.58 -19.39 -23.08
N GLY A 56 -1.90 -20.03 -21.95
CA GLY A 56 -1.89 -21.50 -21.83
C GLY A 56 -2.69 -22.29 -22.89
N VAL A 57 -3.43 -21.60 -23.76
CA VAL A 57 -3.93 -22.08 -25.05
C VAL A 57 -3.55 -21.08 -26.15
N GLY A 58 -2.79 -21.53 -27.15
CA GLY A 58 -2.42 -20.74 -28.34
C GLY A 58 -0.92 -20.46 -28.48
N ALA A 59 -0.56 -19.71 -29.52
CA ALA A 59 0.84 -19.37 -29.78
C ALA A 59 1.36 -18.26 -28.82
N PRO A 60 2.61 -18.38 -28.32
CA PRO A 60 3.33 -17.36 -27.55
C PRO A 60 3.38 -15.98 -28.22
N ASN A 61 2.43 -15.09 -27.92
CA ASN A 61 2.31 -13.84 -28.68
C ASN A 61 2.35 -12.55 -27.87
N HIS A 62 2.30 -12.59 -26.53
CA HIS A 62 2.36 -11.36 -25.75
C HIS A 62 3.79 -11.01 -25.34
N LEU A 63 4.41 -10.16 -26.14
CA LEU A 63 5.69 -9.53 -25.81
C LEU A 63 5.47 -8.51 -24.69
N ILE A 64 6.24 -8.64 -23.61
CA ILE A 64 6.23 -7.65 -22.53
C ILE A 64 7.05 -6.44 -22.98
N ILE A 65 6.37 -5.31 -23.11
CA ILE A 65 7.01 -4.00 -23.37
C ILE A 65 7.14 -3.19 -22.08
N PRO A 66 8.04 -2.17 -22.00
CA PRO A 66 8.20 -1.36 -20.79
C PRO A 66 6.88 -0.72 -20.31
N GLY A 67 6.02 -0.29 -21.24
CA GLY A 67 4.69 0.24 -20.93
C GLY A 67 3.79 -0.77 -20.21
N ASP A 68 3.88 -2.05 -20.56
CA ASP A 68 3.16 -3.13 -19.87
C ASP A 68 3.62 -3.26 -18.43
N VAL A 69 4.94 -3.23 -18.21
CA VAL A 69 5.53 -3.33 -16.87
C VAL A 69 5.04 -2.18 -16.00
N VAL A 70 5.06 -0.94 -16.50
CA VAL A 70 4.63 0.23 -15.74
C VAL A 70 3.15 0.14 -15.40
N TRP A 71 2.26 -0.02 -16.38
CA TRP A 71 0.82 0.05 -16.09
C TRP A 71 0.34 -1.16 -15.27
N LYS A 72 0.86 -2.38 -15.53
CA LYS A 72 0.52 -3.58 -14.74
C LYS A 72 1.06 -3.51 -13.30
N THR A 73 2.10 -2.72 -13.06
CA THR A 73 2.59 -2.44 -11.69
C THR A 73 1.76 -1.36 -11.00
N LEU A 74 1.44 -0.27 -11.71
CA LEU A 74 0.76 0.87 -11.12
C LEU A 74 -0.72 0.58 -10.82
N LEU A 75 -1.44 -0.07 -11.75
CA LEU A 75 -2.88 -0.27 -11.64
C LEU A 75 -3.28 -0.98 -10.33
N PRO A 76 -2.69 -2.14 -9.96
CA PRO A 76 -3.09 -2.84 -8.74
C PRO A 76 -2.76 -2.05 -7.47
N ILE A 77 -1.62 -1.33 -7.46
CA ILE A 77 -1.22 -0.50 -6.31
C ILE A 77 -2.19 0.68 -6.13
N VAL A 78 -2.56 1.36 -7.22
CA VAL A 78 -3.51 2.49 -7.18
C VAL A 78 -4.89 2.01 -6.75
N LEU A 79 -5.40 0.92 -7.33
CA LEU A 79 -6.69 0.33 -6.94
C LEU A 79 -6.67 -0.10 -5.47
N GLY A 80 -5.60 -0.76 -5.03
CA GLY A 80 -5.41 -1.16 -3.64
C GLY A 80 -5.35 0.04 -2.70
N ALA A 81 -4.67 1.12 -3.08
CA ALA A 81 -4.63 2.36 -2.32
C ALA A 81 -6.01 3.02 -2.23
N CYS A 82 -6.77 3.08 -3.33
CA CYS A 82 -8.16 3.56 -3.31
C CYS A 82 -9.04 2.73 -2.37
N LEU A 83 -8.91 1.40 -2.42
CA LEU A 83 -9.67 0.50 -1.56
C LEU A 83 -9.27 0.63 -0.08
N LEU A 84 -7.97 0.80 0.21
CA LEU A 84 -7.48 1.11 1.56
C LEU A 84 -8.03 2.44 2.06
N ALA A 85 -8.00 3.50 1.24
CA ALA A 85 -8.56 4.79 1.59
C ALA A 85 -10.07 4.69 1.86
N PHE A 86 -10.81 3.98 1.03
CA PHE A 86 -12.25 3.78 1.21
C PHE A 86 -12.57 3.00 2.49
N THR A 87 -11.88 1.88 2.73
CA THR A 87 -12.13 1.02 3.90
C THR A 87 -11.66 1.64 5.21
N ALA A 88 -10.63 2.50 5.17
CA ALA A 88 -10.16 3.28 6.30
C ALA A 88 -11.25 4.15 6.93
N HIS A 89 -12.21 4.62 6.13
CA HIS A 89 -13.35 5.40 6.62
C HIS A 89 -14.44 4.54 7.27
N ARG A 90 -14.48 3.24 6.99
CA ARG A 90 -15.59 2.37 7.39
C ARG A 90 -15.34 1.64 8.71
N SER A 91 -14.21 0.93 8.83
CA SER A 91 -13.81 0.27 10.09
C SER A 91 -12.41 -0.35 9.99
N PRO A 92 -11.65 -0.40 11.10
CA PRO A 92 -10.31 -0.99 11.14
C PRO A 92 -10.28 -2.48 10.78
N ARG A 93 -11.40 -3.21 10.96
CA ARG A 93 -11.50 -4.62 10.56
C ARG A 93 -11.46 -4.76 9.04
N TRP A 94 -12.13 -3.87 8.31
CA TRP A 94 -12.14 -3.88 6.84
C TRP A 94 -10.76 -3.60 6.25
N THR A 95 -10.00 -2.67 6.84
CA THR A 95 -8.62 -2.40 6.41
C THR A 95 -7.73 -3.64 6.59
N ALA A 96 -7.89 -4.39 7.69
CA ALA A 96 -7.17 -5.65 7.89
C ALA A 96 -7.56 -6.70 6.84
N THR A 97 -8.85 -6.85 6.55
CA THR A 97 -9.34 -7.76 5.50
C THR A 97 -8.77 -7.42 4.13
N VAL A 98 -8.78 -6.14 3.73
CA VAL A 98 -8.20 -5.69 2.45
C VAL A 98 -6.70 -5.96 2.38
N MET A 99 -5.98 -5.74 3.47
CA MET A 99 -4.55 -6.03 3.55
C MET A 99 -4.28 -7.53 3.36
N VAL A 100 -5.02 -8.40 4.05
CA VAL A 100 -4.88 -9.86 3.92
C VAL A 100 -5.26 -10.33 2.52
N ALA A 101 -6.38 -9.83 1.97
CA ALA A 101 -6.82 -10.17 0.62
C ALA A 101 -5.78 -9.74 -0.42
N GLY A 102 -5.24 -8.52 -0.33
CA GLY A 102 -4.20 -8.04 -1.23
C GLY A 102 -2.90 -8.85 -1.14
N ALA A 103 -2.50 -9.26 0.07
CA ALA A 103 -1.34 -10.14 0.26
C ALA A 103 -1.57 -11.53 -0.34
N ALA A 104 -2.78 -12.10 -0.18
CA ALA A 104 -3.14 -13.38 -0.78
C ALA A 104 -3.13 -13.30 -2.32
N VAL A 105 -3.70 -12.23 -2.90
CA VAL A 105 -3.69 -12.00 -4.35
C VAL A 105 -2.25 -11.90 -4.88
N ALA A 106 -1.35 -11.23 -4.16
CA ALA A 106 0.06 -11.14 -4.54
C ALA A 106 0.77 -12.51 -4.47
N ALA A 107 0.49 -13.33 -3.45
CA ALA A 107 1.08 -14.67 -3.35
C ALA A 107 0.57 -15.61 -4.45
N ILE A 108 -0.72 -15.55 -4.75
CA ILE A 108 -1.36 -16.35 -5.80
C ILE A 108 -0.85 -15.93 -7.18
N SER A 109 -0.71 -14.62 -7.43
CA SER A 109 -0.28 -14.11 -8.73
C SER A 109 1.11 -14.59 -9.13
N VAL A 110 2.05 -14.73 -8.17
CA VAL A 110 3.39 -15.28 -8.41
C VAL A 110 3.33 -16.68 -9.05
N GLN A 111 2.42 -17.54 -8.59
CA GLN A 111 2.27 -18.88 -9.14
C GLN A 111 1.77 -18.85 -10.59
N PHE A 112 0.81 -17.98 -10.89
CA PHE A 112 0.27 -17.83 -12.24
C PHE A 112 1.34 -17.39 -13.25
N VAL A 113 2.23 -16.48 -12.85
CA VAL A 113 3.28 -16.01 -13.77
C VAL A 113 4.40 -17.03 -13.97
N LEU A 114 4.69 -17.85 -12.96
CA LEU A 114 5.65 -18.95 -13.11
C LEU A 114 5.15 -20.01 -14.10
N VAL A 115 3.85 -20.34 -14.06
CA VAL A 115 3.25 -21.32 -14.97
C VAL A 115 3.14 -20.78 -16.40
N GLY A 116 2.89 -19.48 -16.57
CA GLY A 116 2.72 -18.84 -17.88
C GLY A 116 4.02 -18.36 -18.55
N ALA A 117 5.17 -18.54 -17.92
CA ALA A 117 6.44 -18.05 -18.46
C ALA A 117 7.00 -18.99 -19.53
N HIS A 118 7.48 -18.40 -20.64
CA HIS A 118 8.04 -19.16 -21.75
C HIS A 118 9.35 -19.89 -21.39
N ASP A 119 10.15 -19.30 -20.50
CA ASP A 119 11.41 -19.84 -20.02
C ASP A 119 11.59 -19.56 -18.53
N LEU A 120 12.48 -20.32 -17.87
CA LEU A 120 12.69 -20.21 -16.42
C LEU A 120 13.17 -18.82 -16.00
N LEU A 121 14.04 -18.18 -16.78
CA LEU A 121 14.57 -16.85 -16.46
C LEU A 121 13.45 -15.79 -16.53
N THR A 122 12.62 -15.84 -17.57
CA THR A 122 11.42 -15.02 -17.70
C THR A 122 10.46 -15.25 -16.52
N GLY A 123 10.26 -16.51 -16.10
CA GLY A 123 9.43 -16.86 -14.96
C GLY A 123 9.94 -16.29 -13.63
N VAL A 124 11.23 -16.44 -13.35
CA VAL A 124 11.87 -15.88 -12.15
C VAL A 124 11.76 -14.35 -12.14
N LEU A 125 12.04 -13.69 -13.27
CA LEU A 125 11.92 -12.23 -13.39
C LEU A 125 10.48 -11.75 -13.14
N LEU A 126 9.50 -12.42 -13.74
CA LEU A 126 8.09 -12.11 -13.56
C LEU A 126 7.64 -12.30 -12.10
N ALA A 127 8.09 -13.38 -11.45
CA ALA A 127 7.85 -13.64 -10.04
C ALA A 127 8.46 -12.55 -9.14
N CYS A 128 9.70 -12.12 -9.44
CA CYS A 128 10.33 -11.01 -8.73
C CYS A 128 9.56 -9.70 -8.89
N MET A 129 9.12 -9.38 -10.12
CA MET A 129 8.32 -8.16 -10.39
C MET A 129 6.98 -8.17 -9.64
N HIS A 130 6.31 -9.32 -9.59
CA HIS A 130 5.04 -9.46 -8.85
C HIS A 130 5.26 -9.36 -7.34
N THR A 131 6.34 -9.97 -6.85
CA THR A 131 6.72 -9.89 -5.43
C THR A 131 7.02 -8.45 -5.03
N ALA A 132 7.75 -7.70 -5.86
CA ALA A 132 8.05 -6.28 -5.60
C ALA A 132 6.78 -5.42 -5.52
N ALA A 133 5.84 -5.63 -6.45
CA ALA A 133 4.55 -4.93 -6.44
C ALA A 133 3.70 -5.28 -5.20
N GLY A 134 3.62 -6.57 -4.87
CA GLY A 134 2.92 -7.05 -3.67
C GLY A 134 3.53 -6.50 -2.38
N LEU A 135 4.85 -6.51 -2.27
CA LEU A 135 5.58 -5.96 -1.13
C LEU A 135 5.34 -4.44 -0.99
N ALA A 136 5.36 -3.69 -2.09
CA ALA A 136 5.06 -2.26 -2.07
C ALA A 136 3.65 -1.98 -1.54
N PHE A 137 2.65 -2.77 -1.93
CA PHE A 137 1.29 -2.66 -1.39
C PHE A 137 1.22 -2.99 0.11
N VAL A 138 1.86 -4.08 0.55
CA VAL A 138 1.88 -4.48 1.97
C VAL A 138 2.57 -3.41 2.83
N LEU A 139 3.70 -2.87 2.37
CA LEU A 139 4.41 -1.78 3.05
C LEU A 139 3.56 -0.50 3.12
N LEU A 140 2.86 -0.14 2.03
CA LEU A 140 1.91 0.96 2.04
C LEU A 140 0.80 0.73 3.08
N ALA A 141 0.18 -0.45 3.10
CA ALA A 141 -0.88 -0.79 4.05
C ALA A 141 -0.39 -0.71 5.50
N LEU A 142 0.78 -1.27 5.80
CA LEU A 142 1.41 -1.23 7.12
C LEU A 142 1.72 0.18 7.60
N ARG A 143 2.12 1.09 6.70
CA ARG A 143 2.43 2.48 7.04
C ARG A 143 1.19 3.35 7.24
N VAL A 144 0.04 2.94 6.70
CA VAL A 144 -1.22 3.68 6.81
C VAL A 144 -2.04 3.21 8.01
N ARG A 145 -1.92 1.95 8.40
CA ARG A 145 -2.64 1.36 9.55
C ARG A 145 -2.48 2.13 10.90
N PRO A 146 -1.28 2.61 11.30
CA PRO A 146 -1.10 3.36 12.54
C PRO A 146 -1.83 4.71 12.55
N ASP A 147 -1.95 5.36 11.39
CA ASP A 147 -2.64 6.65 11.25
C ASP A 147 -4.17 6.50 11.38
N LEU A 148 -4.70 5.27 11.29
CA LEU A 148 -6.12 4.92 11.34
C LEU A 148 -6.55 4.25 12.65
N GLY A 149 -5.61 3.61 13.36
CA GLY A 149 -5.88 2.90 14.63
C GLY A 149 -5.62 3.71 15.91
N GLY A 150 -5.13 4.95 15.81
CA GLY A 150 -4.73 5.76 16.95
C GLY A 150 -5.80 6.73 17.44
N ASP A 151 -6.64 6.29 18.38
CA ASP A 151 -7.03 7.09 19.58
C ASP A 151 -7.96 6.37 20.59
N GLY A 152 -8.07 5.03 20.54
CA GLY A 152 -8.85 4.30 21.56
C GLY A 152 -8.10 3.98 22.86
N ARG A 153 -6.76 4.00 22.85
CA ARG A 153 -5.94 3.40 23.93
C ARG A 153 -5.19 4.40 24.82
N ARG A 154 -5.42 5.72 24.65
CA ARG A 154 -4.80 6.79 25.48
C ARG A 154 -5.77 7.45 26.48
N ARG A 155 -7.01 6.96 26.64
CA ARG A 155 -7.99 7.53 27.58
C ARG A 155 -8.32 6.68 28.81
N THR A 156 -7.82 5.44 28.91
CA THR A 156 -8.07 4.58 30.08
C THR A 156 -6.96 4.60 31.13
N GLY A 157 -5.86 5.34 30.90
CA GLY A 157 -4.68 5.34 31.79
C GLY A 157 -4.42 6.64 32.56
N ALA A 158 -5.19 7.71 32.33
CA ALA A 158 -5.15 8.90 33.19
C ALA A 158 -6.30 8.82 34.20
N GLY A 159 -6.36 7.70 34.93
CA GLY A 159 -6.91 7.74 36.27
C GLY A 159 -6.02 8.68 37.05
N ASN A 160 -6.48 9.92 37.22
CA ASN A 160 -5.97 10.80 38.26
C ASN A 160 -6.30 10.06 39.56
N PRO A 161 -5.34 9.51 40.32
CA PRO A 161 -5.66 9.02 41.66
C PRO A 161 -6.18 10.25 42.41
N ALA A 162 -7.45 10.20 42.83
CA ALA A 162 -8.00 11.23 43.70
C ALA A 162 -7.05 11.40 44.89
N PRO A 163 -6.67 12.62 45.28
CA PRO A 163 -5.87 12.83 46.47
C PRO A 163 -6.64 12.25 47.65
N ALA A 164 -6.04 11.27 48.32
CA ALA A 164 -6.55 10.76 49.58
C ALA A 164 -6.55 11.92 50.58
N ILE A 165 -7.73 12.44 50.90
CA ILE A 165 -7.90 13.34 52.04
C ILE A 165 -7.78 12.47 53.28
N THR A 166 -6.55 12.33 53.79
CA THR A 166 -6.32 11.83 55.14
C THR A 166 -6.71 12.95 56.10
N GLY A 167 -7.86 12.78 56.75
CA GLY A 167 -8.20 13.55 57.93
C GLY A 167 -7.35 13.07 59.10
N GLU A 168 -6.62 14.00 59.71
CA GLU A 168 -6.15 13.88 61.09
C GLU A 168 -6.83 14.98 61.91
N CYS A 169 -7.25 14.57 63.11
CA CYS A 169 -8.17 15.21 64.04
C CYS A 169 -7.61 16.49 64.69
#